data_AF-A0A4S8NC51-F1
#
_entry.id   AF-A0A4S8NC51-F1
#
_cell.length_a   1.000
_cell.length_b   1.000
_cell.length_c   1.000
_cell.angle_alpha   90.00
_cell.angle_beta   90.00
_cell.angle_gamma   90.00
#
_symmetry.space_group_name_H-M   'P 1'
#
loop_
_entity.id
_entity.type
_entity.pdbx_description
1 polymer ?
#
loop_
_entity_poly.entity_id
_entity_poly.type
_entity_poly.pdbx_seq_one_letter_code
_entity_poly.pdbx_strand_id
1 'polypeptide(L)'
;MGAANVKAVYHLWGHLDGLPFRVLVYMALVAKDKDDPPLYFAGHRALQEEALRRSDVGSTAAEQATKRAVRALTKEKAITLRNDPTRRTSTYALNLVLGGRSATPREGTLSDPPNADTPVTHRPPTPDAERPPTPVTHRPPGGTLSDLPQEEEEGEEPPEEVTEGTKSPDVDTVTRCVHCHGRTTIDGECVSGCDRRATA
;
A
#
# COMPACT_ATOMS: atom_id res chain seq x y z
N MET A 1 16.27 11.89 3.00
CA MET A 1 15.77 10.65 2.40
C MET A 1 15.94 9.52 3.41
N GLY A 2 15.12 8.46 3.32
CA GLY A 2 15.05 7.38 4.30
C GLY A 2 15.98 6.18 4.01
N ALA A 3 17.27 6.41 3.76
CA ALA A 3 18.18 5.33 3.35
C ALA A 3 18.44 4.33 4.49
N ALA A 4 18.58 4.83 5.73
CA ALA A 4 18.75 3.97 6.89
C ALA A 4 17.49 3.15 7.16
N ASN A 5 16.31 3.75 6.99
CA ASN A 5 15.03 3.06 7.10
C ASN A 5 14.90 1.91 6.09
N VAL A 6 15.28 2.13 4.83
CA VAL A 6 15.25 1.07 3.81
C VAL A 6 16.16 -0.09 4.20
N LYS A 7 17.39 0.19 4.66
CA LYS A 7 18.30 -0.85 5.16
C LYS A 7 17.67 -1.66 6.29
N ALA A 8 16.98 -0.99 7.21
CA ALA A 8 16.26 -1.64 8.30
C ALA A 8 15.11 -2.52 7.80
N VAL A 9 14.37 -2.09 6.77
CA VAL A 9 13.31 -2.90 6.14
C VAL A 9 13.85 -4.21 5.56
N TYR A 10 14.93 -4.16 4.79
CA TYR A 10 15.54 -5.38 4.23
C TYR A 10 16.02 -6.33 5.32
N HIS A 11 16.51 -5.81 6.44
CA HIS A 11 16.98 -6.63 7.55
C HIS A 11 15.84 -7.28 8.35
N LEU A 12 14.79 -6.52 8.69
CA LEU A 12 13.71 -6.98 9.59
C LEU A 12 12.58 -7.69 8.84
N TRP A 13 12.29 -7.25 7.63
CA TRP A 13 11.06 -7.60 6.89
C TRP A 13 11.35 -8.27 5.54
N GLY A 14 12.57 -8.75 5.33
CA GLY A 14 12.97 -9.43 4.08
C GLY A 14 12.20 -10.73 3.78
N HIS A 15 11.47 -11.27 4.75
CA HIS A 15 10.59 -12.43 4.59
C HIS A 15 9.22 -12.08 3.99
N LEU A 16 8.88 -10.80 3.83
CA LEU A 16 7.65 -10.39 3.17
C LEU A 16 7.83 -10.49 1.66
N ASP A 17 6.95 -11.22 0.97
CA ASP A 17 7.05 -11.39 -0.47
C ASP A 17 6.13 -10.44 -1.25
N GLY A 18 6.58 -10.01 -2.43
CA GLY A 18 5.75 -9.34 -3.44
C GLY A 18 5.36 -7.89 -3.12
N LEU A 19 4.06 -7.58 -3.18
CA LEU A 19 3.55 -6.21 -3.08
C LEU A 19 3.70 -5.57 -1.68
N PRO A 20 3.41 -6.26 -0.56
CA PRO A 20 3.59 -5.69 0.78
C PRO A 20 5.01 -5.20 1.03
N PHE A 21 6.03 -5.97 0.64
CA PHE A 21 7.43 -5.59 0.80
C PHE A 21 7.79 -4.34 0.00
N ARG A 22 7.39 -4.27 -1.27
CA ARG A 22 7.61 -3.08 -2.12
C ARG A 22 6.95 -1.83 -1.52
N VAL A 23 5.73 -1.96 -1.01
CA VAL A 23 5.02 -0.88 -0.32
C VAL A 23 5.78 -0.42 0.92
N LEU A 24 6.28 -1.35 1.74
CA LEU A 24 7.04 -1.02 2.95
C LEU A 24 8.38 -0.33 2.63
N VAL A 25 9.11 -0.82 1.62
CA VAL A 25 10.36 -0.21 1.15
C VAL A 25 10.12 1.21 0.65
N TYR A 26 9.06 1.44 -0.13
CA TYR A 26 8.71 2.77 -0.59
C TYR A 26 8.33 3.71 0.56
N MET A 27 7.50 3.25 1.51
CA MET A 27 7.19 4.03 2.72
C MET A 27 8.45 4.41 3.49
N ALA A 28 9.39 3.47 3.64
CA ALA A 28 10.65 3.70 4.34
C ALA A 28 11.56 4.70 3.62
N LEU A 29 11.61 4.65 2.28
CA LEU A 29 12.38 5.58 1.46
C LEU A 29 11.89 7.03 1.59
N VAL A 30 10.57 7.21 1.63
CA VAL A 30 9.91 8.52 1.74
C VAL A 30 9.95 9.07 3.16
N ALA A 31 9.85 8.20 4.18
CA ALA A 31 9.97 8.59 5.58
C ALA A 31 11.36 9.19 5.88
N LYS A 32 11.44 10.12 6.83
CA LYS A 32 12.72 10.71 7.25
C LYS A 32 13.43 9.75 8.21
N ASP A 33 14.74 9.56 8.02
CA ASP A 33 15.58 8.76 8.93
C ASP A 33 15.66 9.36 10.35
N LYS A 34 15.31 10.65 10.53
CA LYS A 34 15.36 11.34 11.83
C LYS A 34 14.09 11.18 12.68
N ASP A 35 13.01 10.67 12.09
CA ASP A 35 11.73 10.52 12.79
C ASP A 35 11.73 9.19 13.57
N ASP A 36 11.29 9.21 14.83
CA ASP A 36 11.18 8.01 15.68
C ASP A 36 9.76 7.90 16.29
N PRO A 37 8.93 6.92 15.86
CA PRO A 37 9.16 6.01 14.74
C PRO A 37 9.11 6.76 13.39
N PRO A 38 9.73 6.24 12.32
CA PRO A 38 9.63 6.84 10.99
C PRO A 38 8.18 6.94 10.52
N LEU A 39 7.78 8.12 10.00
CA LEU A 39 6.41 8.39 9.60
C LEU A 39 6.28 8.56 8.09
N TYR A 40 5.25 7.95 7.51
CA TYR A 40 4.83 8.11 6.12
C TYR A 40 3.49 8.84 6.04
N PHE A 41 3.41 9.91 5.23
CA PHE A 41 2.26 10.81 5.14
C PHE A 41 1.78 11.07 3.70
N ALA A 42 2.36 10.44 2.67
CA ALA A 42 2.03 10.71 1.27
C ALA A 42 0.71 10.04 0.77
N GLY A 43 0.02 9.29 1.65
CA GLY A 43 -1.31 8.72 1.36
C GLY A 43 -1.26 7.51 0.40
N HIS A 44 -2.45 7.04 -0.01
CA HIS A 44 -2.60 5.80 -0.82
C HIS A 44 -2.30 6.01 -2.30
N ARG A 45 -2.57 7.20 -2.86
CA ARG A 45 -2.34 7.51 -4.27
C ARG A 45 -0.86 7.30 -4.65
N ALA A 46 0.05 7.84 -3.84
CA ALA A 46 1.48 7.66 -4.04
C ALA A 46 1.93 6.18 -3.95
N LEU A 47 1.24 5.35 -3.14
CA LEU A 47 1.54 3.91 -3.10
C LEU A 47 1.12 3.21 -4.39
N GLN A 48 0.00 3.59 -4.98
CA GLN A 48 -0.49 3.00 -6.23
C GLN A 48 0.46 3.30 -7.40
N GLU A 49 0.88 4.56 -7.49
CA GLU A 49 1.73 5.06 -8.57
C GLU A 49 3.18 4.56 -8.43
N GLU A 50 3.81 4.78 -7.28
CA GLU A 50 5.25 4.57 -7.14
C GLU A 50 5.61 3.17 -6.64
N ALA A 51 4.88 2.65 -5.65
CA ALA A 51 5.22 1.36 -5.05
C ALA A 51 4.65 0.18 -5.86
N LEU A 52 3.41 0.32 -6.36
CA LEU A 52 2.73 -0.72 -7.13
C LEU A 52 2.93 -0.57 -8.65
N ARG A 53 3.47 0.57 -9.12
CA ARG A 53 3.70 0.87 -10.56
C ARG A 53 2.44 0.65 -11.41
N ARG A 54 1.29 1.06 -10.88
CA ARG A 54 0.01 0.90 -11.57
C ARG A 54 -0.25 2.09 -12.48
N SER A 55 -0.68 1.82 -13.71
CA SER A 55 -1.13 2.83 -14.68
C SER A 55 -2.55 3.34 -14.39
N ASP A 56 -3.35 2.56 -13.66
CA ASP A 56 -4.76 2.81 -13.33
C ASP A 56 -4.92 3.38 -11.90
N VAL A 57 -4.18 4.44 -11.58
CA VAL A 57 -4.23 5.13 -10.27
C VAL A 57 -5.66 5.64 -10.01
N GLY A 58 -6.17 5.41 -8.80
CA GLY A 58 -7.55 5.76 -8.43
C GLY A 58 -8.62 4.74 -8.85
N SER A 59 -8.27 3.71 -9.62
CA SER A 59 -9.19 2.61 -9.90
C SER A 59 -9.49 1.79 -8.64
N THR A 60 -10.66 1.16 -8.62
CA THR A 60 -11.06 0.24 -7.53
C THR A 60 -10.08 -0.93 -7.38
N ALA A 61 -9.51 -1.41 -8.48
CA ALA A 61 -8.50 -2.47 -8.48
C ALA A 61 -7.18 -2.03 -7.83
N ALA A 62 -6.71 -0.82 -8.16
CA ALA A 62 -5.51 -0.24 -7.55
C ALA A 62 -5.72 -0.02 -6.05
N GLU A 63 -6.86 0.53 -5.64
CA GLU A 63 -7.21 0.69 -4.23
C GLU A 63 -7.25 -0.64 -3.48
N GLN A 64 -7.88 -1.67 -4.05
CA GLN A 64 -7.95 -2.98 -3.42
C GLN A 64 -6.56 -3.60 -3.26
N ALA A 65 -5.68 -3.44 -4.26
CA ALA A 65 -4.30 -3.91 -4.17
C ALA A 65 -3.54 -3.21 -3.03
N THR A 66 -3.64 -1.88 -2.93
CA THR A 66 -3.05 -1.11 -1.83
C THR A 66 -3.61 -1.54 -0.48
N LYS A 67 -4.95 -1.66 -0.35
CA LYS A 67 -5.61 -2.09 0.89
C LYS A 67 -5.15 -3.49 1.32
N ARG A 68 -5.00 -4.44 0.37
CA ARG A 68 -4.46 -5.78 0.65
C ARG A 68 -3.02 -5.74 1.14
N ALA A 69 -2.15 -4.96 0.48
CA ALA A 69 -0.76 -4.81 0.87
C ALA A 69 -0.62 -4.18 2.27
N VAL A 70 -1.33 -3.07 2.53
CA VAL A 70 -1.35 -2.39 3.83
C VAL A 70 -1.88 -3.32 4.92
N ARG A 71 -2.96 -4.07 4.65
CA ARG A 71 -3.51 -5.04 5.61
C ARG A 71 -2.51 -6.14 5.96
N ALA A 72 -1.74 -6.64 4.99
CA ALA A 72 -0.67 -7.60 5.24
C ALA A 72 0.42 -7.00 6.14
N LEU A 73 0.86 -5.77 5.87
CA LEU A 73 1.84 -5.07 6.70
C LEU A 73 1.35 -4.81 8.12
N THR A 74 0.08 -4.42 8.30
CA THR A 74 -0.51 -4.24 9.63
C THR A 74 -0.63 -5.56 10.38
N LYS A 75 -0.98 -6.66 9.69
CA LYS A 75 -1.07 -8.00 10.29
C LYS A 75 0.28 -8.47 10.85
N GLU A 76 1.35 -8.24 10.12
CA GLU A 76 2.72 -8.56 10.55
C GLU A 76 3.31 -7.51 11.50
N LYS A 77 2.54 -6.46 11.85
CA LYS A 77 2.98 -5.33 12.68
C LYS A 77 4.20 -4.58 12.11
N ALA A 78 4.40 -4.60 10.80
CA ALA A 78 5.43 -3.80 10.14
C ALA A 78 5.09 -2.31 10.15
N ILE A 79 3.79 -1.99 10.15
CA ILE A 79 3.28 -0.62 10.22
C ILE A 79 2.14 -0.51 11.23
N THR A 80 1.98 0.67 11.81
CA THR A 80 0.82 1.05 12.62
C THR A 80 0.15 2.29 12.04
N LEU A 81 -1.18 2.31 12.06
CA LEU A 81 -1.95 3.48 11.63
C LEU A 81 -1.94 4.51 12.77
N ARG A 82 -1.50 5.73 12.46
CA ARG A 82 -1.55 6.86 13.38
C ARG A 82 -2.61 7.83 12.86
N ASN A 83 -3.68 7.99 13.65
CA ASN A 83 -4.71 8.98 13.36
C ASN A 83 -4.22 10.33 13.85
N ASP A 84 -3.87 11.20 12.91
CA ASP A 84 -3.57 12.60 13.20
C ASP A 84 -4.81 13.43 12.84
N PRO A 85 -5.55 13.98 13.82
CA PRO A 85 -6.78 14.74 13.55
C PRO A 85 -6.51 16.01 12.74
N THR A 86 -5.27 16.48 12.71
CA THR A 86 -4.89 17.68 11.95
C THR A 86 -4.72 17.40 10.46
N ARG A 87 -4.59 16.13 10.07
CA ARG A 87 -4.34 15.72 8.69
C ARG A 87 -5.53 14.97 8.12
N ARG A 88 -5.90 15.33 6.89
CA ARG A 88 -6.93 14.62 6.11
C ARG A 88 -6.44 13.28 5.57
N THR A 89 -5.13 13.02 5.63
CA THR A 89 -4.51 11.79 5.11
C THR A 89 -4.10 10.85 6.23
N SER A 90 -4.25 9.55 5.99
CA SER A 90 -3.75 8.52 6.90
C SER A 90 -2.23 8.61 7.06
N THR A 91 -1.76 8.68 8.30
CA THR A 91 -0.33 8.65 8.63
C THR A 91 0.04 7.25 9.10
N TYR A 92 1.12 6.69 8.57
CA TYR A 92 1.61 5.36 8.92
C TYR A 92 2.94 5.49 9.65
N ALA A 93 3.03 4.90 10.83
CA ALA A 93 4.28 4.76 11.57
C ALA A 93 4.92 3.40 11.25
N LEU A 94 6.20 3.40 10.88
CA LEU A 94 6.94 2.21 10.49
C LEU A 94 7.67 1.64 11.71
N ASN A 95 7.48 0.35 11.96
CA ASN A 95 8.11 -0.33 13.10
C ASN A 95 9.46 -0.92 12.64
N LEU A 96 10.52 -0.11 12.71
CA LEU A 96 11.88 -0.44 12.22
C LEU A 96 12.93 -0.58 13.33
N VAL A 97 12.52 -0.96 14.56
CA VAL A 97 13.43 -1.05 15.70
C VAL A 97 14.34 -2.27 15.56
N LEU A 98 15.58 -2.07 15.09
CA LEU A 98 16.65 -3.04 15.22
C LEU A 98 17.20 -2.98 16.66
N GLY A 99 17.00 -4.06 17.44
CA GLY A 99 17.80 -4.27 18.66
C GLY A 99 17.13 -4.02 20.01
N GLY A 100 15.90 -4.51 20.25
CA GLY A 100 15.64 -4.96 21.63
C GLY A 100 14.22 -4.99 22.18
N ARG A 101 13.17 -4.52 21.51
CA ARG A 101 11.78 -4.84 21.89
C ARG A 101 10.80 -4.51 20.75
N SER A 102 10.10 -5.55 20.30
CA SER A 102 8.95 -5.55 19.38
C SER A 102 9.19 -5.29 17.89
N ALA A 103 10.07 -6.09 17.29
CA ALA A 103 9.58 -7.03 16.29
C ALA A 103 9.86 -8.41 16.89
N THR A 104 8.84 -9.21 17.22
CA THR A 104 9.08 -10.64 17.44
C THR A 104 9.35 -11.20 16.06
N PRO A 105 10.60 -11.51 15.70
CA PRO A 105 10.85 -12.23 14.47
C PRO A 105 10.06 -13.52 14.63
N ARG A 106 9.18 -13.83 13.68
CA ARG A 106 8.71 -15.20 13.56
C ARG A 106 10.00 -15.99 13.36
N GLU A 107 10.37 -16.83 14.32
CA GLU A 107 11.43 -17.82 14.17
C GLU A 107 11.01 -18.72 13.01
N GLY A 108 11.24 -18.26 11.79
CA GLY A 108 11.43 -19.13 10.65
C GLY A 108 12.66 -19.90 11.00
N THR A 109 12.48 -21.19 11.26
CA THR A 109 13.52 -22.19 11.37
C THR A 109 14.64 -21.81 10.40
N LEU A 110 15.75 -21.34 10.95
CA LEU A 110 17.01 -21.26 10.25
C LEU A 110 17.28 -22.71 9.84
N SER A 111 16.88 -23.07 8.62
CA SER A 111 17.47 -24.21 7.95
C SER A 111 18.96 -23.94 7.96
N ASP A 112 19.69 -24.79 8.67
CA ASP A 112 21.13 -24.77 8.78
C ASP A 112 21.79 -24.42 7.44
N PRO A 113 22.89 -23.65 7.44
CA PRO A 113 23.72 -23.55 6.25
C PRO A 113 24.10 -24.97 5.83
N PRO A 114 23.93 -25.36 4.54
CA PRO A 114 24.33 -26.69 4.11
C PRO A 114 25.83 -26.84 4.38
N ASN A 115 26.12 -27.77 5.29
CA ASN A 115 27.45 -28.15 5.71
C ASN A 115 28.28 -28.48 4.45
N ALA A 116 29.33 -27.69 4.22
CA ALA A 116 30.23 -27.83 3.09
C ALA A 116 31.20 -28.99 3.33
N ASP A 117 30.69 -30.23 3.33
CA ASP A 117 31.51 -31.46 3.35
C ASP A 117 30.69 -32.68 2.92
N THR A 118 30.11 -32.62 1.71
CA THR A 118 29.69 -33.85 1.02
C THR A 118 30.68 -34.17 -0.10
N PRO A 119 31.35 -35.34 -0.07
CA PRO A 119 32.22 -35.75 -1.16
C PRO A 119 31.37 -35.92 -2.43
N VAL A 120 31.75 -35.17 -3.47
CA VAL A 120 31.21 -35.27 -4.82
C VAL A 120 31.39 -36.70 -5.31
N THR A 121 30.34 -37.51 -5.22
CA THR A 121 30.29 -38.79 -5.92
C THR A 121 30.02 -38.46 -7.38
N HIS A 122 31.05 -38.63 -8.21
CA HIS A 122 30.94 -38.53 -9.66
C HIS A 122 29.87 -39.51 -10.16
N ARG A 123 28.67 -38.97 -10.47
CA ARG A 123 27.65 -39.69 -11.22
C ARG A 123 28.09 -39.69 -12.69
N PRO A 124 28.27 -40.85 -13.32
CA PRO A 124 28.62 -40.91 -14.74
C PRO A 124 27.48 -40.28 -15.58
N PRO A 125 27.81 -39.62 -16.70
CA PRO A 125 26.82 -39.05 -17.60
C PRO A 125 25.94 -40.16 -18.19
N THR A 126 24.63 -40.10 -17.93
CA THR A 126 23.64 -40.85 -18.68
C THR A 126 23.62 -40.36 -20.13
N PRO A 127 23.71 -41.25 -21.13
CA PRO A 127 23.62 -40.87 -22.53
C PRO A 127 22.22 -40.37 -22.88
N ASP A 128 22.20 -39.35 -23.73
CA ASP A 128 21.05 -38.68 -24.32
C ASP A 128 19.95 -39.65 -24.77
N ALA A 129 18.77 -39.51 -24.17
CA ALA A 129 17.53 -39.97 -24.79
C ALA A 129 17.07 -38.88 -25.76
N GLU A 130 17.30 -39.14 -27.05
CA GLU A 130 16.79 -38.38 -28.19
C GLU A 130 15.33 -38.00 -27.97
N ARG A 131 15.10 -36.69 -27.81
CA ARG A 131 13.76 -36.12 -27.80
C ARG A 131 13.37 -35.85 -29.26
N PRO A 132 12.29 -36.43 -29.78
CA PRO A 132 11.89 -36.19 -31.18
C PRO A 132 11.50 -34.71 -31.39
N PRO A 133 11.81 -34.13 -32.55
CA PRO A 133 11.46 -32.75 -32.86
C PRO A 133 9.95 -32.58 -32.99
N THR A 134 9.39 -31.65 -32.20
CA THR A 134 8.02 -31.19 -32.37
C THR A 134 7.88 -30.41 -33.68
N PRO A 135 6.86 -30.66 -34.52
CA PRO A 135 6.66 -29.93 -35.76
C PRO A 135 6.33 -28.45 -35.49
N VAL A 136 7.05 -27.59 -36.21
CA VAL A 136 6.86 -26.14 -36.24
C VAL A 136 5.54 -25.84 -36.97
N THR A 137 4.51 -25.46 -36.22
CA THR A 137 3.29 -24.91 -36.81
C THR A 137 3.57 -23.47 -37.27
N HIS A 138 3.81 -23.32 -38.57
CA HIS A 138 3.87 -22.04 -39.25
C HIS A 138 2.53 -21.31 -39.12
N ARG A 139 2.53 -20.16 -38.42
CA ARG A 139 1.41 -19.22 -38.42
C ARG A 139 1.52 -18.33 -39.68
N PRO A 140 0.48 -18.24 -40.51
CA PRO A 140 0.50 -17.38 -41.69
C PRO A 140 0.48 -15.88 -41.31
N PRO A 141 1.19 -15.02 -42.07
CA PRO A 141 1.04 -13.58 -41.99
C PRO A 141 -0.15 -13.13 -42.86
N GLY A 142 -1.27 -12.79 -42.23
CA GLY A 142 -2.27 -11.89 -42.80
C GLY A 142 -2.28 -10.64 -41.92
N GLY A 143 -2.02 -9.42 -42.37
CA GLY A 143 -2.28 -8.89 -43.70
C GLY A 143 -3.63 -8.19 -43.71
N THR A 144 -3.73 -7.03 -43.04
CA THR A 144 -4.68 -5.98 -43.42
C THR A 144 -4.08 -4.62 -43.09
N LEU A 145 -3.56 -3.99 -44.15
CA LEU A 145 -3.44 -2.55 -44.30
C LEU A 145 -4.85 -1.93 -44.28
N SER A 146 -5.07 -0.93 -43.45
CA SER A 146 -6.08 0.12 -43.65
C SER A 146 -5.49 1.36 -42.95
N ASP A 147 -4.78 2.18 -43.71
CA ASP A 147 -5.28 3.45 -44.28
C ASP A 147 -5.70 4.47 -43.20
N LEU A 148 -4.90 5.54 -43.15
CA LEU A 148 -5.15 6.87 -42.56
C LEU A 148 -6.21 7.61 -43.43
N PRO A 149 -6.60 8.91 -43.25
CA PRO A 149 -6.18 9.97 -42.32
C PRO A 149 -7.35 10.86 -41.76
N GLN A 150 -6.96 11.89 -40.98
CA GLN A 150 -7.66 13.17 -40.64
C GLN A 150 -9.06 13.09 -40.00
N GLU A 151 -9.46 13.93 -39.05
CA GLU A 151 -9.59 15.41 -39.03
C GLU A 151 -9.35 15.87 -37.56
N GLU A 152 -8.45 16.81 -37.25
CA GLU A 152 -8.68 18.28 -37.28
C GLU A 152 -10.08 18.69 -36.80
N GLU A 153 -10.26 18.81 -35.48
CA GLU A 153 -11.21 19.81 -34.94
C GLU A 153 -10.49 20.73 -33.96
N GLU A 154 -10.15 21.89 -34.52
CA GLU A 154 -9.76 23.13 -33.88
C GLU A 154 -10.99 23.69 -33.14
N GLY A 155 -11.07 23.44 -31.84
CA GLY A 155 -12.09 23.98 -30.95
C GLY A 155 -11.64 25.31 -30.36
N GLU A 156 -11.98 26.37 -31.09
CA GLU A 156 -11.87 27.80 -30.81
C GLU A 156 -12.16 28.18 -29.34
N GLU A 157 -11.21 28.90 -28.73
CA GLU A 157 -11.39 29.66 -27.49
C GLU A 157 -12.25 30.91 -27.79
N PRO A 158 -13.18 31.27 -26.89
CA PRO A 158 -13.15 32.67 -26.46
C PRO A 158 -13.09 32.84 -24.93
N PRO A 159 -12.39 33.89 -24.44
CA PRO A 159 -12.33 34.27 -23.04
C PRO A 159 -13.55 35.13 -22.63
N GLU A 160 -13.53 35.56 -21.37
CA GLU A 160 -14.47 36.47 -20.67
C GLU A 160 -15.57 35.70 -19.90
N GLU A 161 -15.89 35.97 -18.63
CA GLU A 161 -16.04 37.27 -17.99
C GLU A 161 -15.93 37.13 -16.46
N VAL A 162 -15.36 38.16 -15.85
CA VAL A 162 -15.27 38.42 -14.42
C VAL A 162 -16.67 38.49 -13.80
N THR A 163 -16.92 37.76 -12.71
CA THR A 163 -17.89 38.21 -11.69
C THR A 163 -17.25 38.17 -10.31
N GLU A 164 -16.74 39.34 -9.91
CA GLU A 164 -16.63 39.70 -8.49
C GLU A 164 -18.04 39.67 -7.89
N GLY A 165 -18.23 38.78 -6.92
CA GLY A 165 -19.53 38.54 -6.28
C GLY A 165 -19.37 38.27 -4.80
N THR A 166 -18.99 39.32 -4.07
CA THR A 166 -19.10 39.44 -2.61
C THR A 166 -20.43 38.89 -2.09
N LYS A 167 -20.37 37.91 -1.18
CA LYS A 167 -21.28 37.83 -0.02
C LYS A 167 -20.81 36.79 1.00
N SER A 168 -20.17 37.30 2.06
CA SER A 168 -20.29 36.69 3.39
C SER A 168 -21.76 36.56 3.75
N PRO A 169 -22.13 35.45 4.40
CA PRO A 169 -22.72 35.60 5.71
C PRO A 169 -21.88 34.93 6.79
N ASP A 170 -21.53 35.77 7.74
CA ASP A 170 -21.24 35.47 9.13
C ASP A 170 -22.47 34.80 9.75
N VAL A 171 -22.38 33.53 10.16
CA VAL A 171 -23.20 32.99 11.26
C VAL A 171 -22.40 31.90 11.97
N ASP A 172 -21.88 32.30 13.13
CA ASP A 172 -21.60 31.45 14.28
C ASP A 172 -22.65 30.35 14.47
N THR A 173 -22.25 29.09 14.37
CA THR A 173 -22.83 28.03 15.20
C THR A 173 -21.75 27.04 15.59
N VAL A 174 -20.99 27.44 16.60
CA VAL A 174 -20.18 26.56 17.43
C VAL A 174 -21.15 25.72 18.29
N THR A 175 -21.63 24.60 17.76
CA THR A 175 -22.17 23.53 18.62
C THR A 175 -21.01 22.64 19.04
N ARG A 176 -20.45 22.95 20.21
CA ARG A 176 -19.60 22.04 20.98
C ARG A 176 -20.36 20.74 21.25
N CYS A 177 -20.08 19.68 20.49
CA CYS A 177 -20.35 18.32 20.96
C CYS A 177 -19.22 17.90 21.90
N VAL A 178 -19.41 18.21 23.17
CA VAL A 178 -18.64 17.67 24.30
C VAL A 178 -18.99 16.19 24.43
N HIS A 179 -17.99 15.32 24.29
CA HIS A 179 -17.90 13.97 24.86
C HIS A 179 -19.20 13.14 24.91
N CYS A 180 -19.40 12.27 23.92
CA CYS A 180 -20.13 11.02 24.12
C CYS A 180 -19.13 9.86 24.06
N HIS A 181 -18.61 9.46 25.21
CA HIS A 181 -18.00 8.15 25.36
C HIS A 181 -19.09 7.07 25.26
N GLY A 182 -19.12 6.39 24.11
CA GLY A 182 -19.75 5.08 23.97
C GLY A 182 -21.28 5.06 23.97
N ARG A 183 -21.89 5.43 22.84
CA ARG A 183 -23.22 4.94 22.42
C ARG A 183 -23.36 5.12 20.91
N THR A 184 -23.70 4.04 20.20
CA THR A 184 -24.03 4.02 18.78
C THR A 184 -25.39 4.67 18.56
N THR A 185 -25.43 5.71 17.73
CA THR A 185 -26.66 6.29 17.19
C THR A 185 -27.07 5.48 15.95
N ILE A 186 -28.26 4.87 16.01
CA ILE A 186 -29.02 4.44 14.84
C ILE A 186 -30.28 5.32 14.87
N ASP A 187 -30.54 6.05 13.79
CA ASP A 187 -31.76 6.83 13.53
C ASP A 187 -32.14 7.94 14.52
N GLY A 188 -31.17 8.75 14.96
CA GLY A 188 -31.46 10.12 15.41
C GLY A 188 -32.31 10.32 16.67
N GLU A 189 -32.71 9.26 17.37
CA GLU A 189 -33.44 9.37 18.65
C GLU A 189 -32.59 8.89 19.83
N CYS A 190 -32.26 9.83 20.72
CA CYS A 190 -31.60 9.55 21.99
C CYS A 190 -32.59 8.91 22.98
N VAL A 191 -32.73 7.59 22.95
CA VAL A 191 -33.50 6.86 23.98
C VAL A 191 -32.68 6.80 25.28
N SER A 192 -33.08 7.60 26.26
CA SER A 192 -32.53 7.56 27.63
C SER A 192 -33.10 6.36 28.38
N GLY A 193 -32.41 5.22 28.31
CA GLY A 193 -32.68 4.03 29.11
C GLY A 193 -31.60 3.82 30.17
N CYS A 194 -31.66 4.57 31.26
CA CYS A 194 -30.97 4.25 32.51
C CYS A 194 -32.01 3.72 33.49
N ASP A 195 -32.11 2.41 33.64
CA ASP A 195 -32.43 1.87 34.96
C ASP A 195 -31.72 0.53 35.20
N ARG A 196 -30.81 0.56 36.18
CA ARG A 196 -30.15 -0.58 36.81
C ARG A 196 -30.42 -0.43 38.30
N ARG A 197 -31.18 -1.36 38.88
CA ARG A 197 -31.05 -1.97 40.23
C ARG A 197 -32.39 -2.64 40.58
N ALA A 198 -32.48 -3.72 41.36
CA ALA A 198 -31.52 -4.36 42.23
C ALA A 198 -31.86 -5.86 42.36
N THR A 199 -30.82 -6.64 42.62
CA THR A 199 -30.87 -7.90 43.37
C THR A 199 -31.43 -7.69 44.77
N ALA A 200 -32.36 -8.57 45.17
CA ALA A 200 -32.39 -9.26 46.45
C ALA A 200 -33.11 -10.60 46.24
#